data_AF-A0A7V3MKE4-F1
#
_entry.id   AF-A0A7V3MKE4-F1
#
_cell.length_a   1.000
_cell.length_b   1.000
_cell.length_c   1.000
_cell.angle_alpha   90.00
_cell.angle_beta   90.00
_cell.angle_gamma   90.00
#
_symmetry.space_group_name_H-M   'P 1'
#
loop_
_entity.id
_entity.type
_entity.pdbx_description
1 polymer ?
#
loop_
_entity_poly.entity_id
_entity_poly.type
_entity_poly.pdbx_seq_one_letter_code
_entity_poly.pdbx_strand_id
1 'polypeptide(L)' 'MREQVQANDPVKRLFDVIGPKFADKDSGFTRITRIGFRRGDAAPVVKLELAVD' A
#
# COMPACT_ATOMS: atom_id res chain seq x y z
N MET A 1 22.32 18.92 -2.41
CA MET A 1 21.54 17.70 -2.71
C MET A 1 21.82 16.72 -1.58
N ARG A 2 20.99 16.70 -0.53
CA ARG A 2 21.25 15.83 0.63
C ARG A 2 20.56 14.48 0.40
N GLU A 3 21.36 13.45 0.19
CA GLU A 3 21.00 12.08 0.54
C GLU A 3 20.64 12.05 2.02
N GLN A 4 19.35 11.88 2.30
CA GLN A 4 18.89 11.41 3.60
C GLN A 4 18.18 10.09 3.36
N VAL A 5 18.96 9.03 3.13
CA VAL A 5 18.46 7.66 3.26
C VAL A 5 18.36 7.39 4.77
N GLN A 6 17.25 7.83 5.35
CA GLN A 6 16.86 7.39 6.70
C GLN A 6 16.48 5.91 6.65
N ALA A 7 16.58 5.21 7.78
CA ALA A 7 16.25 3.78 7.94
C ALA A 7 14.84 3.35 7.46
N ASN A 8 14.00 4.32 7.09
CA ASN A 8 12.67 4.15 6.51
C ASN A 8 12.63 4.63 5.05
N ASP A 9 13.60 4.24 4.22
CA ASP A 9 13.53 4.53 2.78
C ASP A 9 12.39 3.70 2.14
N PRO A 10 11.27 4.33 1.75
CA PRO A 10 10.15 3.62 1.16
C PRO A 10 10.52 3.02 -0.21
N VAL A 11 11.47 3.62 -0.93
CA VAL A 11 11.95 3.13 -2.23
C VAL A 11 12.71 1.83 -2.03
N LYS A 12 13.64 1.80 -1.07
CA LYS A 12 14.36 0.56 -0.72
C LYS A 12 13.40 -0.56 -0.33
N ARG A 13 12.42 -0.28 0.53
CA ARG A 13 11.41 -1.29 0.92
C ARG A 13 10.54 -1.74 -0.25
N LEU A 14 10.20 -0.84 -1.17
CA LEU A 14 9.44 -1.17 -2.37
C LEU A 14 10.18 -2.20 -3.21
N PHE A 15 11.46 -1.98 -3.51
CA PHE A 15 12.23 -2.88 -4.35
C PHE A 15 12.71 -4.15 -3.64
N ASP A 16 13.10 -4.07 -2.36
CA ASP A 16 13.67 -5.21 -1.65
C ASP A 16 12.61 -6.17 -1.08
N VAL A 17 11.43 -5.66 -0.71
CA VAL A 17 10.42 -6.43 0.04
C VAL A 17 9.11 -6.56 -0.73
N ILE A 18 8.60 -5.48 -1.31
CA ILE A 18 7.27 -5.48 -1.94
C ILE A 18 7.34 -6.07 -3.35
N GLY A 19 8.30 -5.64 -4.17
CA GLY A 19 8.49 -6.08 -5.55
C GLY A 19 8.55 -7.60 -5.70
N PRO A 20 9.43 -8.31 -4.97
CA PRO A 20 9.53 -9.77 -5.05
C PRO A 20 8.23 -10.51 -4.70
N LYS A 21 7.38 -9.94 -3.82
CA LYS A 21 6.09 -10.55 -3.46
C LYS A 21 5.03 -10.46 -4.56
N PHE A 22 5.26 -9.62 -5.55
CA PHE A 22 4.36 -9.42 -6.69
C PHE A 22 5.00 -9.87 -8.02
N ALA A 23 6.11 -10.62 -7.97
CA ALA A 23 6.88 -10.99 -9.16
C ALA A 23 6.04 -11.71 -10.23
N ASP A 24 5.10 -12.57 -9.80
CA ASP A 24 4.23 -13.34 -10.70
C ASP A 24 2.90 -12.63 -11.02
N LYS A 25 2.75 -11.35 -10.64
CA LYS A 25 1.50 -10.61 -10.76
C LYS A 25 1.64 -9.43 -11.71
N ASP A 26 0.97 -9.51 -12.85
CA ASP A 26 1.03 -8.46 -13.87
C ASP A 26 0.17 -7.22 -13.53
N SER A 27 -0.87 -7.38 -12.70
CA SER A 27 -1.79 -6.28 -12.36
C SER A 27 -2.58 -6.50 -11.06
N GLY A 28 -3.28 -5.47 -10.59
CA GLY A 28 -4.14 -5.58 -9.41
C GLY A 28 -3.37 -5.65 -8.09
N PHE A 29 -2.36 -4.80 -7.90
CA PHE A 29 -1.50 -4.79 -6.70
C PHE A 29 -2.22 -4.35 -5.41
N THR A 30 -3.41 -3.76 -5.53
CA THR A 30 -4.18 -3.25 -4.40
C THR A 30 -5.60 -3.81 -4.36
N ARG A 31 -6.20 -3.80 -3.16
CA ARG A 31 -7.57 -4.25 -2.89
C ARG A 31 -8.32 -3.18 -2.11
N ILE A 32 -9.56 -2.94 -2.50
CA ILE A 32 -10.47 -1.99 -1.83
C ILE A 32 -11.61 -2.79 -1.21
N THR A 33 -11.74 -2.70 0.12
CA THR A 33 -12.84 -3.32 0.88
C THR A 33 -13.68 -2.22 1.51
N ARG A 34 -14.98 -2.14 1.20
CA ARG A 34 -15.88 -1.17 1.83
C ARG A 34 -16.12 -1.55 3.30
N ILE A 35 -15.98 -0.58 4.20
CA ILE A 35 -16.11 -0.81 5.66
C ILE A 35 -17.17 0.07 6.33
N GLY A 36 -18.06 0.67 5.54
CA GLY A 36 -19.18 1.48 6.01
C GLY A 36 -18.87 2.97 5.99
N PHE A 37 -19.43 3.71 6.94
CA PHE A 37 -19.39 5.17 6.98
C PHE A 37 -18.63 5.67 8.21
N ARG A 38 -17.86 6.74 8.04
CA ARG A 38 -17.15 7.42 9.11
C ARG A 38 -18.16 8.09 10.05
N ARG A 39 -17.93 7.90 11.35
CA ARG A 39 -18.75 8.52 12.39
C ARG A 39 -18.54 10.04 12.38
N GLY A 40 -19.64 10.80 12.34
CA GLY A 40 -19.66 12.27 12.42
C GLY A 40 -20.11 12.95 11.13
N ASP A 41 -19.57 12.53 9.98
CA ASP A 41 -19.87 13.11 8.67
C ASP A 41 -20.55 12.12 7.70
N ALA A 42 -20.74 10.88 8.13
CA ALA A 42 -21.29 9.80 7.31
C ALA A 42 -20.55 9.64 5.96
N ALA A 43 -19.24 9.95 5.91
CA ALA A 43 -18.46 9.76 4.70
C ALA A 43 -18.20 8.26 4.46
N PRO A 44 -18.39 7.73 3.23
CA PRO A 44 -18.09 6.34 2.94
C PRO A 44 -16.57 6.07 3.06
N VAL A 45 -16.21 4.98 3.74
CA VAL A 45 -14.81 4.59 3.99
C VAL A 45 -14.52 3.22 3.41
N VAL A 46 -13.28 3.06 2.97
CA VAL A 46 -12.73 1.79 2.49
C VAL A 46 -11.43 1.46 3.22
N LYS A 47 -11.16 0.18 3.36
CA LYS A 47 -9.84 -0.35 3.69
C LYS A 47 -9.10 -0.60 2.38
N LEU A 48 -7.96 0.08 2.20
CA LEU A 48 -7.08 -0.07 1.04
C LEU A 48 -5.84 -0.87 1.46
N GLU A 49 -5.57 -1.96 0.76
CA GLU A 49 -4.51 -2.90 1.13
C GLU A 49 -3.73 -3.37 -0.09
N LEU A 50 -2.51 -3.89 0.13
CA LEU A 50 -1.77 -4.63 -0.87
C LEU A 50 -2.44 -5.99 -1.09
N ALA A 51 -2.71 -6.33 -2.35
CA ALA A 51 -3.34 -7.59 -2.75
C ALA A 51 -2.30 -8.71 -2.91
N VAL A 52 -1.45 -8.88 -1.89
CA VAL A 52 -0.62 -10.06 -1.70
C VAL A 52 -1.53 -11.09 -1.03
N ASP A 53 -1.80 -12.18 -1.74
CA ASP A 53 -2.47 -13.37 -1.20
C ASP A 53 -1.42 -14.46 -1.00
#